data_AF-A0A4Y1PZR1-F1
#
_entry.id   AF-A0A4Y1PZR1-F1
#
_cell.length_a   1.000
_cell.length_b   1.000
_cell.length_c   1.000
_cell.angle_alpha   90.00
_cell.angle_beta   90.00
_cell.angle_gamma   90.00
#
_symmetry.space_group_name_H-M   'P 1'
#
loop_
_entity.id
_entity.type
_entity.pdbx_description
1 polymer ?
#
loop_
_entity_poly.entity_id
_entity_poly.type
_entity_poly.pdbx_seq_one_letter_code
_entity_poly.pdbx_strand_id
1 'polypeptide(L)' 'TIQTAVLIETLVVLGAQVTWSSCNIFSTQDHAAAAIAATGIPVF' A
#
# COMPACT_ATOMS: atom_id res chain seq x y z
N THR A 1 6.74 -1.73 -0.70
CA THR A 1 7.83 -1.05 0.01
C THR A 1 7.30 0.22 0.68
N ILE A 2 8.10 0.92 1.48
CA ILE A 2 7.73 2.23 2.04
C ILE A 2 7.42 3.26 0.95
N GLN A 3 8.17 3.26 -0.16
CA GLN A 3 7.92 4.18 -1.27
C GLN A 3 6.55 3.93 -1.92
N THR A 4 6.15 2.66 -2.07
CA THR A 4 4.83 2.30 -2.59
C THR A 4 3.71 2.75 -1.64
N ALA A 5 3.93 2.75 -0.32
CA ALA A 5 2.95 3.24 0.64
C ALA A 5 2.61 4.73 0.42
N VAL A 6 3.63 5.56 0.19
CA VAL A 6 3.44 7.00 -0.14
C VAL A 6 2.66 7.17 -1.45
N LEU A 7 2.94 6.35 -2.47
CA LEU A 7 2.18 6.36 -3.72
C LEU A 7 0.70 6.01 -3.47
N ILE A 8 0.41 4.95 -2.70
CA ILE A 8 -0.96 4.54 -2.36
C ILE A 8 -1.70 5.67 -1.65
N GLU A 9 -1.11 6.29 -0.63
CA GLU A 9 -1.71 7.40 0.10
C GLU A 9 -1.98 8.61 -0.81
N THR A 10 -1.04 8.90 -1.72
CA THR A 10 -1.20 9.99 -2.70
C THR A 10 -2.40 9.74 -3.61
N LEU A 11 -2.58 8.51 -4.11
CA LEU A 11 -3.74 8.16 -4.95
C LEU A 11 -5.06 8.32 -4.19
N VAL A 12 -5.10 7.93 -2.92
CA VAL A 12 -6.28 8.12 -2.06
C VAL A 12 -6.57 9.61 -1.83
N VAL A 13 -5.55 10.43 -1.58
CA VAL A 13 -5.69 11.90 -1.48
C VAL A 13 -6.26 12.50 -2.77
N LEU A 14 -5.92 11.93 -3.93
CA LEU A 14 -6.48 12.33 -5.22
C LEU A 14 -7.88 11.75 -5.50
N GLY A 15 -8.47 11.02 -4.55
CA GLY A 15 -9.84 10.51 -4.61
C GLY A 15 -9.97 9.08 -5.15
N ALA A 16 -8.87 8.35 -5.34
CA ALA A 16 -8.93 6.97 -5.80
C ALA A 16 -9.37 6.01 -4.67
N GLN A 17 -10.12 4.98 -5.04
CA GLN A 17 -10.27 3.78 -4.23
C GLN A 17 -9.20 2.77 -4.65
N VAL A 18 -8.38 2.32 -3.69
CA VAL A 18 -7.21 1.49 -3.98
C VAL A 18 -7.32 0.15 -3.26
N THR A 19 -6.99 -0.91 -3.99
CA THR A 19 -6.62 -2.23 -3.46
C THR A 19 -5.27 -2.59 -4.05
N TRP A 20 -4.33 -3.08 -3.25
CA TRP A 20 -2.94 -3.25 -3.70
C TRP A 20 -2.43 -4.67 -3.51
N SER A 21 -1.55 -5.11 -4.41
CA SER A 21 -0.75 -6.33 -4.22
C SER A 21 0.67 -6.15 -4.75
N SER A 22 1.64 -6.86 -4.16
CA SER A 22 3.02 -6.84 -4.65
C SER A 22 3.15 -7.61 -5.96
N CYS A 23 4.00 -7.12 -6.87
CA CYS A 23 4.33 -7.82 -8.11
C CYS A 23 5.54 -8.77 -7.97
N ASN A 24 6.13 -8.88 -6.77
CA ASN A 24 7.22 -9.78 -6.51
C ASN A 24 7.12 -10.38 -5.09
N ILE A 25 7.32 -11.69 -4.98
CA ILE A 25 7.13 -12.48 -3.76
C ILE A 25 8.11 -12.14 -2.62
N PHE A 26 9.19 -11.41 -2.89
CA PHE A 26 10.21 -11.03 -1.91
C PHE A 26 10.38 -9.52 -1.72
N SER A 27 9.63 -8.69 -2.44
CA SER A 27 9.81 -7.22 -2.41
C SER A 27 8.92 -6.49 -1.39
N THR A 28 7.96 -7.20 -0.79
CA THR A 28 7.10 -6.63 0.24
C THR A 28 7.93 -6.29 1.47
N GLN A 29 7.72 -5.09 1.99
CA GLN A 29 8.24 -4.69 3.30
C GLN A 29 7.04 -4.72 4.25
N ASP A 30 7.00 -5.70 5.16
CA ASP A 30 5.80 -6.01 5.95
C ASP A 30 5.34 -4.85 6.82
N HIS A 31 6.27 -4.08 7.39
CA HIS A 31 5.93 -2.90 8.17
C HIS A 31 5.26 -1.80 7.33
N ALA A 32 5.61 -1.68 6.04
CA ALA A 32 4.92 -0.77 5.13
C ALA A 32 3.51 -1.29 4.79
N ALA A 33 3.38 -2.59 4.53
CA ALA A 33 2.08 -3.21 4.25
C ALA A 33 1.14 -3.13 5.46
N ALA A 34 1.65 -3.37 6.68
CA ALA A 34 0.91 -3.27 7.93
C ALA A 34 0.43 -1.84 8.20
N ALA A 35 1.28 -0.83 7.94
CA ALA A 35 0.89 0.57 8.09
C ALA A 35 -0.26 0.94 7.13
N ILE A 36 -0.22 0.48 5.88
CA ILE A 36 -1.29 0.73 4.90
C ILE A 36 -2.56 -0.06 5.24
N ALA A 37 -2.45 -1.30 5.69
CA ALA A 37 -3.60 -2.08 6.12
C ALA A 37 -4.31 -1.43 7.33
N ALA A 38 -3.55 -0.83 8.25
CA ALA A 38 -4.10 -0.12 9.41
C ALA A 38 -4.92 1.13 9.05
N THR A 39 -4.75 1.70 7.85
CA THR A 39 -5.59 2.82 7.35
C THR A 39 -6.88 2.33 6.68
N GLY A 40 -7.13 1.01 6.64
CA GLY A 40 -8.31 0.41 6.04
C GLY A 40 -8.18 0.12 4.54
N ILE A 41 -7.00 0.31 3.96
CA ILE A 41 -6.73 0.01 2.56
C ILE A 41 -6.36 -1.47 2.41
N PRO A 42 -7.06 -2.26 1.57
CA PRO A 42 -6.73 -3.68 1.36
C PRO A 42 -5.36 -3.86 0.67
N VAL A 43 -4.49 -4.67 1.27
CA VAL A 43 -3.16 -5.04 0.76
C VAL A 43 -3.00 -6.57 0.77
N PHE A 44 -2.49 -7.15 -0.32
CA PHE A 44 -2.34 -8.60 -0.56
C PHE A 44 -0.94 -9.02 -1.00
#